data_AF-A0A1G3VDA3-F1
#
_entry.id   AF-A0A1G3VDA3-F1
#
_cell.length_a   1.000
_cell.length_b   1.000
_cell.length_c   1.000
_cell.angle_alpha   90.00
_cell.angle_beta   90.00
_cell.angle_gamma   90.00
#
_symmetry.space_group_name_H-M   'P 1'
#
loop_
_entity.id
_entity.type
_entity.pdbx_description
1 polymer ?
#
loop_
_entity_poly.entity_id
_entity_poly.type
_entity_poly.pdbx_seq_one_letter_code
_entity_poly.pdbx_strand_id
1 'polypeptide(L)'
;MSRIGEMSAKVDALSASLLAVLDTDPKLIEAAWRRSPRFYDDNYIDLACFAKSLRKKADAELQAKVVDLIAALKAGKGRAILRQGKIGRQVRGTCGLSIYFPGDRINTAYRNLDFRDTKPWQKQQGESGRMI
;
A
#
# COMPACT_ATOMS: atom_id res chain seq x y z
N MET A 1 18.25 -11.88 -1.90
CA MET A 1 17.20 -10.90 -2.23
C MET A 1 15.80 -11.51 -2.47
N SER A 2 15.58 -12.83 -2.32
CA SER A 2 14.30 -13.47 -2.67
C SER A 2 13.08 -13.00 -1.85
N ARG A 3 13.22 -12.85 -0.53
CA ARG A 3 12.09 -12.52 0.37
C ARG A 3 11.49 -11.13 0.15
N ILE A 4 12.34 -10.17 -0.21
CA ILE A 4 11.87 -8.84 -0.60
C ILE A 4 11.14 -8.93 -1.94
N GLY A 5 11.65 -9.71 -2.89
CA GLY A 5 10.98 -9.96 -4.18
C GLY A 5 9.60 -10.60 -4.02
N GLU A 6 9.45 -11.61 -3.15
CA GLU A 6 8.16 -12.21 -2.81
C GLU A 6 7.18 -11.20 -2.22
N MET A 7 7.64 -10.35 -1.29
CA MET A 7 6.82 -9.30 -0.70
C MET A 7 6.43 -8.24 -1.75
N SER A 8 7.37 -7.81 -2.59
CA SER A 8 7.11 -6.88 -3.70
C SER A 8 6.07 -7.44 -4.65
N ALA A 9 6.13 -8.73 -5.01
CA ALA A 9 5.13 -9.37 -5.86
C ALA A 9 3.72 -9.33 -5.25
N LYS A 10 3.59 -9.45 -3.91
CA LYS A 10 2.30 -9.29 -3.22
C LYS A 10 1.81 -7.85 -3.21
N VAL A 11 2.73 -6.89 -3.09
CA VAL A 11 2.40 -5.47 -3.23
C VAL A 11 1.93 -5.19 -4.65
N ASP A 12 2.66 -5.62 -5.67
CA ASP A 12 2.32 -5.44 -7.08
C ASP A 12 0.96 -6.04 -7.44
N ALA A 13 0.67 -7.25 -6.94
CA ALA A 13 -0.63 -7.90 -7.14
C ALA A 13 -1.77 -7.09 -6.50
N LEU A 14 -1.58 -6.56 -5.29
CA LEU A 14 -2.56 -5.69 -4.65
C LEU A 14 -2.72 -4.38 -5.45
N SER A 15 -1.63 -3.75 -5.87
CA SER A 15 -1.63 -2.51 -6.64
C SER A 15 -2.41 -2.63 -7.93
N ALA A 16 -2.23 -3.71 -8.69
CA ALA A 16 -2.99 -3.98 -9.91
C ALA A 16 -4.51 -4.05 -9.63
N SER A 17 -4.90 -4.68 -8.53
CA SER A 17 -6.31 -4.68 -8.10
C SER A 17 -6.81 -3.31 -7.66
N LEU A 18 -5.99 -2.54 -6.94
CA LEU A 18 -6.36 -1.20 -6.50
C LEU A 18 -6.57 -0.25 -7.69
N LEU A 19 -5.79 -0.39 -8.76
CA LEU A 19 -6.01 0.38 -9.99
C LEU A 19 -7.39 0.07 -10.59
N ALA A 20 -7.80 -1.20 -10.67
CA ALA A 20 -9.14 -1.56 -11.14
C ALA A 20 -10.26 -1.05 -10.21
N VAL A 21 -10.00 -1.03 -8.89
CA VAL A 21 -10.93 -0.50 -7.88
C VAL A 21 -11.04 1.03 -7.96
N LEU A 22 -9.97 1.75 -8.32
CA LEU A 22 -10.03 3.21 -8.49
C LEU A 22 -11.06 3.62 -9.54
N ASP A 23 -11.18 2.83 -10.60
CA ASP A 23 -12.14 3.09 -11.69
C ASP A 23 -13.60 2.78 -11.30
N THR A 24 -13.82 2.00 -10.24
CA THR A 24 -15.15 1.45 -9.89
C THR A 24 -15.68 1.89 -8.53
N ASP A 25 -14.85 1.86 -7.49
CA ASP A 25 -15.16 2.32 -6.13
C ASP A 25 -13.94 3.00 -5.46
N PRO A 26 -13.60 4.23 -5.88
CA PRO A 26 -12.48 4.97 -5.29
C PRO A 26 -12.71 5.31 -3.80
N LYS A 27 -13.98 5.32 -3.34
CA LYS A 27 -14.33 5.61 -1.95
C LYS A 27 -13.85 4.51 -1.00
N LEU A 28 -13.74 3.27 -1.47
CA LEU A 28 -13.14 2.17 -0.72
C LEU A 28 -11.68 2.49 -0.35
N ILE A 29 -10.91 2.95 -1.34
CA ILE A 29 -9.49 3.28 -1.20
C ILE A 29 -9.31 4.52 -0.32
N GLU A 30 -10.11 5.56 -0.55
CA GLU A 30 -10.10 6.77 0.26
C GLU A 30 -10.42 6.46 1.74
N ALA A 31 -11.45 5.64 2.00
CA ALA A 31 -11.82 5.25 3.35
C ALA A 31 -10.73 4.43 4.04
N ALA A 32 -10.03 3.56 3.30
CA ALA A 32 -8.89 2.81 3.84
C ALA A 32 -7.69 3.72 4.11
N TRP A 33 -7.42 4.67 3.23
CA TRP A 33 -6.37 5.68 3.39
C TRP A 33 -6.60 6.54 4.63
N ARG A 34 -7.80 7.12 4.79
CA ARG A 34 -8.16 7.97 5.95
C ARG A 34 -8.05 7.26 7.30
N ARG A 35 -8.16 5.92 7.32
CA ARG A 35 -8.09 5.09 8.55
C ARG A 35 -6.68 4.58 8.85
N SER A 36 -5.73 4.80 7.95
CA SER A 36 -4.36 4.31 8.10
C SER A 36 -3.51 5.32 8.87
N PRO A 37 -2.67 4.88 9.82
CA PRO A 37 -1.66 5.73 10.41
C PRO A 37 -0.76 6.31 9.30
N ARG A 38 -0.48 7.60 9.42
CA ARG A 38 0.34 8.36 8.49
C ARG A 38 1.64 8.80 9.15
N PHE A 39 2.67 8.95 8.34
CA PHE A 39 4.02 9.36 8.74
C PHE A 39 4.58 10.36 7.75
N TYR A 40 5.51 11.20 8.21
CA TYR A 40 6.25 12.20 7.43
C TYR A 40 5.32 13.06 6.57
N ASP A 41 4.68 14.05 7.21
CA ASP A 41 3.77 15.01 6.57
C ASP A 41 2.66 14.37 5.74
N ASP A 42 2.07 13.30 6.28
CA ASP A 42 0.97 12.56 5.66
C ASP A 42 1.28 11.92 4.29
N ASN A 43 2.55 11.85 3.89
CA ASN A 43 2.98 11.28 2.60
C ASN A 43 3.12 9.76 2.61
N TYR A 44 3.26 9.16 3.79
CA TYR A 44 3.42 7.71 3.93
C TYR A 44 2.35 7.14 4.83
N ILE A 45 1.80 6.00 4.44
CA ILE A 45 0.84 5.27 5.27
C ILE A 45 1.41 3.91 5.68
N ASP A 46 1.01 3.43 6.86
CA ASP A 46 1.33 2.05 7.26
C ASP A 46 0.62 1.05 6.35
N LEU A 47 1.40 0.18 5.70
CA LEU A 47 0.89 -0.72 4.66
C LEU A 47 -0.06 -1.78 5.24
N ALA A 48 0.23 -2.32 6.42
CA ALA A 48 -0.63 -3.33 7.02
C ALA A 48 -1.96 -2.75 7.52
N CYS A 49 -1.95 -1.55 8.11
CA CYS A 49 -3.18 -0.87 8.52
C CYS A 49 -4.06 -0.50 7.32
N PHE A 50 -3.44 -0.08 6.21
CA PHE A 50 -4.14 0.16 4.95
C PHE A 50 -4.79 -1.12 4.42
N ALA A 51 -4.01 -2.19 4.26
CA ALA A 51 -4.50 -3.49 3.80
C ALA A 51 -5.63 -4.03 4.71
N LYS A 52 -5.48 -3.95 6.04
CA LYS A 52 -6.53 -4.37 6.99
C LYS A 52 -7.81 -3.54 6.86
N SER A 53 -7.69 -2.27 6.49
CA SER A 53 -8.83 -1.39 6.29
C SER A 53 -9.59 -1.72 5.00
N LEU A 54 -8.86 -2.01 3.90
CA LEU A 54 -9.44 -2.51 2.65
C LEU A 54 -10.20 -3.82 2.88
N ARG A 55 -9.60 -4.76 3.62
CA ARG A 55 -10.18 -6.10 3.90
C ARG A 55 -11.62 -6.06 4.42
N LYS A 56 -12.04 -5.00 5.10
CA LYS A 56 -13.36 -4.89 5.73
C LYS A 56 -14.50 -4.71 4.72
N LYS A 57 -14.19 -4.25 3.52
CA LYS A 57 -15.16 -3.87 2.48
C LYS A 57 -14.78 -4.35 1.09
N ALA A 58 -13.67 -5.07 0.97
CA ALA A 58 -13.21 -5.66 -0.28
C ALA A 58 -14.14 -6.81 -0.72
N ASP A 59 -14.27 -6.98 -2.04
CA ASP A 59 -14.81 -8.21 -2.61
C ASP A 59 -13.85 -9.40 -2.39
N ALA A 60 -14.27 -10.59 -2.81
CA ALA A 60 -13.51 -11.81 -2.60
C ALA A 60 -12.11 -11.79 -3.26
N GLU A 61 -11.98 -11.19 -4.44
CA GLU A 61 -10.72 -11.17 -5.19
C GLU A 61 -9.71 -10.23 -4.52
N LEU A 62 -10.12 -8.99 -4.23
CA LEU A 62 -9.30 -8.02 -3.53
C LEU A 62 -8.97 -8.50 -2.11
N GLN A 63 -9.93 -9.14 -1.43
CA GLN A 63 -9.72 -9.69 -0.10
C GLN A 63 -8.63 -10.77 -0.08
N ALA A 64 -8.56 -11.65 -1.09
CA ALA A 64 -7.51 -12.66 -1.19
C ALA A 64 -6.12 -12.02 -1.28
N LYS A 65 -5.94 -11.02 -2.15
CA LYS A 65 -4.68 -10.28 -2.32
C LYS A 65 -4.27 -9.52 -1.06
N VAL A 66 -5.24 -8.93 -0.38
CA VAL A 66 -5.04 -8.25 0.91
C VAL A 66 -4.60 -9.23 2.00
N VAL A 67 -5.20 -10.41 2.08
CA VAL A 67 -4.84 -11.44 3.07
C VAL A 67 -3.41 -11.94 2.83
N ASP A 68 -3.06 -12.21 1.57
CA ASP A 68 -1.71 -12.59 1.16
C ASP A 68 -0.67 -11.54 1.58
N LEU A 69 -0.93 -10.26 1.31
CA LEU A 69 -0.02 -9.19 1.70
C LEU A 69 0.12 -9.09 3.22
N ILE A 70 -0.98 -9.15 3.98
CA ILE A 70 -0.95 -9.10 5.45
C ILE A 70 -0.12 -10.27 6.01
N ALA A 71 -0.19 -11.46 5.40
CA ALA A 71 0.61 -12.61 5.80
C ALA A 71 2.11 -12.39 5.53
N ALA A 72 2.46 -11.79 4.39
CA ALA A 72 3.84 -11.44 4.03
C ALA A 72 4.46 -10.37 4.96
N LEU A 73 3.63 -9.44 5.46
CA LEU A 73 4.06 -8.34 6.35
C LEU A 73 4.26 -8.75 7.82
N LYS A 74 3.98 -10.01 8.20
CA LYS A 74 4.26 -10.46 9.57
C LYS A 74 5.78 -10.55 9.79
N ALA A 75 6.23 -10.11 10.96
CA ALA A 75 7.63 -10.25 11.35
C ALA A 75 7.97 -11.70 11.76
N GLY A 76 9.21 -12.13 11.51
CA GLY A 76 9.71 -13.40 12.04
C GLY A 76 10.91 -13.99 11.30
N LYS A 77 11.49 -15.05 11.87
CA LYS A 77 12.57 -15.81 11.23
C LYS A 77 12.09 -16.32 9.87
N GLY A 78 12.92 -16.13 8.84
CA GLY A 78 12.58 -16.56 7.48
C GLY A 78 11.72 -15.58 6.68
N ARG A 79 11.31 -14.44 7.24
CA ARG A 79 10.44 -13.45 6.58
C ARG A 79 11.19 -12.23 6.07
N ALA A 80 10.50 -11.37 5.32
CA ALA A 80 11.03 -10.10 4.84
C ALA A 80 11.27 -9.11 6.00
N ILE A 81 10.34 -9.05 6.96
CA ILE A 81 10.48 -8.26 8.18
C ILE A 81 11.00 -9.20 9.28
N LEU A 82 12.23 -8.95 9.76
CA LEU A 82 12.85 -9.83 10.76
C LEU A 82 12.34 -9.57 12.18
N ARG A 83 12.15 -8.30 12.52
CA ARG A 83 11.70 -7.86 13.84
C ARG A 83 10.89 -6.59 13.71
N GLN A 84 9.94 -6.42 14.62
CA GLN A 84 9.13 -5.21 14.72
C GLN A 84 8.99 -4.79 16.18
N GLY A 85 9.27 -3.52 16.47
CA GLY A 85 9.05 -2.88 17.77
C GLY A 85 8.12 -1.68 17.62
N LYS A 86 7.33 -1.40 18.66
CA LYS A 86 6.34 -0.30 18.67
C LYS A 86 6.26 0.31 20.05
N ILE A 87 6.24 1.63 20.12
CA ILE A 87 6.04 2.37 21.38
C ILE A 87 4.92 3.39 21.15
N GLY A 88 3.90 3.37 22.02
CA GLY A 88 2.75 4.28 21.93
C GLY A 88 1.49 3.66 21.29
N ARG A 89 0.32 4.14 21.74
CA ARG A 89 -0.99 3.60 21.31
C ARG A 89 -1.26 3.82 19.82
N GLN A 90 -0.82 4.94 19.27
CA GLN A 90 -1.07 5.35 17.88
C GLN A 90 -0.46 4.38 16.86
N VAL A 91 0.68 3.77 17.17
CA VAL A 91 1.40 2.87 16.25
C VAL A 91 1.21 1.39 16.55
N ARG A 92 0.38 1.03 17.55
CA ARG A 92 0.21 -0.37 17.99
C ARG A 92 -0.24 -1.31 16.86
N GLY A 93 -1.00 -0.81 15.90
CA GLY A 93 -1.53 -1.58 14.77
C GLY A 93 -0.58 -1.80 13.58
N THR A 94 0.51 -1.04 13.52
CA THR A 94 1.41 -0.92 12.34
C THR A 94 2.18 -2.20 12.02
N CYS A 95 2.84 -2.33 10.86
CA CYS A 95 3.78 -3.43 10.55
C CYS A 95 5.25 -2.98 10.44
N GLY A 96 5.53 -1.68 10.61
CA GLY A 96 6.90 -1.16 10.49
C GLY A 96 7.37 -1.02 9.04
N LEU A 97 6.44 -1.14 8.08
CA LEU A 97 6.64 -0.84 6.68
C LEU A 97 5.56 0.15 6.26
N SER A 98 5.99 1.26 5.66
CA SER A 98 5.10 2.25 5.09
C SER A 98 5.31 2.34 3.58
N ILE A 99 4.27 2.77 2.88
CA ILE A 99 4.32 3.04 1.43
C ILE A 99 4.10 4.52 1.20
N TYR A 100 4.77 5.07 0.19
CA TYR A 100 4.51 6.41 -0.30
C TYR A 100 3.14 6.44 -0.96
N PHE A 101 2.20 7.16 -0.35
CA PHE A 101 0.83 7.28 -0.86
C PHE A 101 0.23 8.61 -0.38
N PRO A 102 0.65 9.74 -0.98
CA PRO A 102 0.21 11.08 -0.57
C PRO A 102 -1.26 11.29 -0.93
N GLY A 103 -1.97 12.08 -0.12
CA GLY A 103 -3.40 12.35 -0.30
C GLY A 103 -3.73 13.45 -1.31
N ASP A 104 -2.77 14.30 -1.64
CA ASP A 104 -2.99 15.55 -2.39
C ASP A 104 -2.07 15.73 -3.60
N ARG A 105 -0.75 15.57 -3.43
CA ARG A 105 0.24 15.86 -4.47
C ARG A 105 1.38 14.85 -4.49
N ILE A 106 1.64 14.31 -5.67
CA ILE A 106 2.79 13.43 -5.92
C ILE A 106 4.07 14.29 -6.02
N ASN A 107 5.06 13.98 -5.21
CA ASN A 107 6.41 14.53 -5.29
C ASN A 107 7.12 13.95 -6.51
N THR A 108 7.55 14.80 -7.43
CA THR A 108 8.21 14.39 -8.69
C THR A 108 9.54 13.68 -8.48
N ALA A 109 10.22 13.87 -7.34
CA ALA A 109 11.47 13.16 -7.02
C ALA A 109 11.26 11.64 -6.86
N TYR A 110 10.05 11.20 -6.51
CA TYR A 110 9.69 9.78 -6.42
C TYR A 110 9.59 9.08 -7.79
N ARG A 111 9.69 9.83 -8.89
CA ARG A 111 9.68 9.27 -10.26
C ARG A 111 10.93 8.45 -10.58
N ASN A 112 12.04 8.62 -9.86
CA ASN A 112 13.34 8.02 -10.21
C ASN A 112 13.77 6.90 -9.25
N LEU A 113 12.84 6.30 -8.48
CA LEU A 113 13.15 5.19 -7.58
C LEU A 113 12.99 3.85 -8.29
N ASP A 114 13.95 2.94 -8.13
CA ASP A 114 13.91 1.57 -8.68
C ASP A 114 12.63 0.80 -8.30
N PHE A 115 12.05 1.10 -7.14
CA PHE A 115 10.78 0.50 -6.67
C PHE A 115 9.55 0.89 -7.51
N ARG A 116 9.67 1.92 -8.37
CA ARG A 116 8.67 2.30 -9.36
C ARG A 116 8.84 1.55 -10.69
N ASP A 117 10.06 1.16 -11.04
CA ASP A 117 10.36 0.53 -12.34
C ASP A 117 9.90 -0.94 -12.41
N THR A 118 9.42 -1.49 -11.29
CA THR A 118 8.50 -2.64 -11.29
C THR A 118 7.13 -2.20 -11.80
N LYS A 119 6.69 -2.80 -12.92
CA LYS A 119 5.81 -2.22 -13.94
C LYS A 119 4.30 -1.97 -13.67
N PRO A 120 3.63 -2.22 -12.52
CA PRO A 120 2.18 -1.97 -12.43
C PRO A 120 1.76 -0.48 -12.41
N TRP A 121 2.59 0.42 -11.90
CA TRP A 121 2.16 1.79 -11.54
C TRP A 121 2.19 2.82 -12.68
N GLN A 122 2.52 2.41 -13.92
CA GLN A 122 2.63 3.33 -15.06
C GLN A 122 1.34 3.53 -15.86
N LYS A 123 0.34 2.65 -15.74
CA LYS A 123 -0.92 2.77 -16.51
C LYS A 123 -1.95 3.68 -15.84
N GLN A 124 -1.63 4.96 -15.60
CA GLN A 124 -2.67 6.00 -15.47
C GLN A 124 -2.15 7.46 -15.50
N GLN A 125 -1.11 7.78 -16.27
CA GLN A 125 -0.76 9.20 -16.53
C GLN A 125 -0.36 9.47 -17.98
N GLY A 126 -1.24 9.05 -18.90
CA GLY A 126 -1.42 9.71 -20.18
C GLY A 126 -2.90 10.04 -20.29
N GLU A 127 -3.22 11.32 -20.49
CA GLU A 127 -4.58 11.87 -20.70
C GLU A 127 -5.44 12.09 -19.44
N SER A 128 -5.30 13.29 -18.85
CA SER A 128 -6.38 14.29 -18.92
C SER A 128 -6.07 15.44 -17.96
N GLY A 129 -5.63 16.56 -18.53
CA GLY A 129 -5.79 17.84 -17.89
C GLY A 129 -7.24 18.27 -17.97
N ARG A 130 -8.00 18.11 -16.89
CA ARG A 130 -9.02 19.08 -16.43
C ARG A 130 -9.64 18.63 -15.11
N MET A 131 -9.63 19.55 -14.15
CA MET A 131 -10.48 19.49 -12.96
C MET A 131 -11.96 19.52 -13.37
N ILE A 132 -12.73 18.55 -12.87
CA ILE A 132 -14.01 18.78 -12.20
C ILE A 132 -14.15 17.73 -11.08
#